data_AF-A0A4Y2GKK7-F1
#
_entry.id   AF-A0A4Y2GKK7-F1
#
_cell.length_a   1.000
_cell.length_b   1.000
_cell.length_c   1.000
_cell.angle_alpha   90.00
_cell.angle_beta   90.00
_cell.angle_gamma   90.00
#
_symmetry.space_group_name_H-M   'P 1'
#
loop_
_entity.id
_entity.type
_entity.pdbx_description
1 polymer ?
#
loop_
_entity_poly.entity_id
_entity_poly.type
_entity_poly.pdbx_seq_one_letter_code
_entity_poly.pdbx_strand_id
1 'polypeptide(L)'
;MYSILSGRGEKQTAKGICKSVRQQQLKHVNYRECLLSRKPSTVSQNRIGSEKHHIFSMQQSKRALSAFDDKRFLLGDGVTSLSYGHYKIG
;
A
#
# COMPACT_ATOMS: atom_id res chain seq x y z
N MET A 1 -4.97 -0.81 0.30
CA MET A 1 -4.59 0.53 -0.22
C MET A 1 -5.34 0.74 -1.51
N TYR A 2 -5.75 1.95 -1.86
CA TYR A 2 -6.53 2.18 -3.10
C TYR A 2 -6.21 3.54 -3.73
N SER A 3 -6.48 3.65 -5.02
CA SER A 3 -6.52 4.92 -5.74
C SER A 3 -7.77 4.97 -6.64
N ILE A 4 -8.40 6.14 -6.71
CA ILE A 4 -9.57 6.44 -7.54
C ILE A 4 -9.19 7.63 -8.41
N LEU A 5 -9.18 7.42 -9.72
CA LEU A 5 -9.03 8.48 -10.71
C LEU A 5 -10.41 8.83 -11.26
N SER A 6 -10.77 10.11 -11.20
CA SER A 6 -12.04 10.64 -11.66
C SER A 6 -11.83 11.94 -12.44
N GLY A 7 -12.85 12.44 -13.14
CA GLY A 7 -12.79 13.75 -13.80
C GLY A 7 -12.55 14.92 -12.83
N ARG A 8 -12.75 14.72 -11.53
CA ARG A 8 -12.48 15.73 -10.46
C ARG A 8 -11.07 15.62 -9.88
N GLY A 9 -10.25 14.70 -10.40
CA GLY A 9 -8.89 14.44 -9.94
C GLY A 9 -8.71 13.07 -9.31
N GLU A 10 -7.57 12.91 -8.65
CA GLU A 10 -7.10 11.65 -8.08
C GLU A 10 -7.20 11.65 -6.55
N LYS A 11 -7.82 10.61 -5.98
CA LYS A 11 -7.83 10.32 -4.55
C LYS A 11 -7.10 9.00 -4.28
N GLN A 12 -6.17 9.00 -3.35
CA GLN A 12 -5.33 7.82 -3.07
C GLN A 12 -5.04 7.63 -1.58
N THR A 13 -4.91 6.38 -1.17
CA THR A 13 -4.56 5.95 0.18
C THR A 13 -3.36 5.00 0.16
N ALA A 14 -2.39 5.25 1.05
CA ALA A 14 -1.25 4.36 1.30
C ALA A 14 -0.97 4.41 2.81
N LYS A 15 -1.41 3.38 3.54
CA LYS A 15 -1.37 3.39 5.01
C LYS A 15 0.09 3.38 5.47
N GLY A 16 0.43 4.28 6.39
CA GLY A 16 1.76 4.36 6.96
C GLY A 16 2.81 5.05 6.08
N ILE A 17 2.42 5.57 4.92
CA ILE A 17 3.25 6.45 4.08
C ILE A 17 2.94 7.91 4.42
N CYS A 18 3.99 8.72 4.61
CA CYS A 18 3.88 10.15 4.88
C CYS A 18 3.08 10.87 3.77
N LYS A 19 2.27 11.87 4.16
CA LYS A 19 1.39 12.59 3.22
C LYS A 19 2.18 13.23 2.07
N SER A 20 3.32 13.87 2.37
CA SER A 20 4.19 14.51 1.38
C SER A 20 4.71 13.49 0.35
N VAL A 21 5.31 12.40 0.82
CA VAL A 21 5.82 11.31 -0.02
C VAL A 21 4.72 10.72 -0.88
N ARG A 22 3.54 10.44 -0.31
CA ARG A 22 2.38 9.94 -1.06
C ARG A 22 1.97 10.89 -2.18
N GLN A 23 1.85 12.19 -1.91
CA GLN A 23 1.41 13.18 -2.91
C GLN A 23 2.44 13.42 -4.03
N GLN A 24 3.72 13.34 -3.69
CA GLN A 24 4.83 13.60 -4.61
C GLN A 24 5.18 12.37 -5.47
N GLN A 25 5.20 11.18 -4.88
CA GLN A 25 5.78 9.98 -5.50
C GLN A 25 4.75 8.94 -5.94
N LEU A 26 3.54 8.92 -5.37
CA LEU A 26 2.52 7.94 -5.72
C LEU A 26 1.44 8.61 -6.58
N LYS A 27 1.13 7.98 -7.72
CA LYS A 27 0.08 8.35 -8.66
C LYS A 27 -0.78 7.15 -9.00
N HIS A 28 -1.96 7.37 -9.58
CA HIS A 28 -2.90 6.30 -9.91
C HIS A 28 -2.26 5.18 -10.75
N VAL A 29 -1.39 5.56 -11.68
CA VAL A 29 -0.64 4.60 -12.53
C VAL A 29 0.18 3.61 -11.70
N ASN A 30 0.81 4.04 -10.60
CA ASN A 30 1.61 3.14 -9.75
C ASN A 30 0.74 2.10 -9.03
N TYR A 31 -0.49 2.47 -8.65
CA TYR A 31 -1.45 1.52 -8.06
C TYR A 31 -1.87 0.47 -9.08
N ARG A 32 -2.15 0.89 -10.32
CA ARG A 32 -2.51 -0.01 -11.41
C ARG A 32 -1.36 -0.95 -11.77
N GLU A 33 -0.14 -0.43 -11.87
CA GLU A 33 1.07 -1.21 -12.11
C GLU A 33 1.33 -2.23 -10.99
N CYS A 34 1.24 -1.81 -9.73
CA CYS A 34 1.39 -2.70 -8.58
C CYS A 34 0.36 -3.84 -8.61
N LEU A 35 -0.90 -3.53 -8.95
CA LEU A 35 -1.99 -4.51 -9.03
C LEU A 35 -1.74 -5.54 -10.15
N LEU A 36 -1.43 -5.07 -11.36
CA LEU A 36 -1.30 -5.93 -12.54
C LEU A 36 0.01 -6.72 -12.55
N SER A 37 1.12 -6.10 -12.17
CA SER A 37 2.43 -6.77 -12.11
C SER A 37 2.57 -7.66 -10.87
N ARG A 38 1.70 -7.50 -9.87
CA ARG A 38 1.81 -8.10 -8.53
C ARG A 38 3.15 -7.79 -7.83
N LYS A 39 3.88 -6.77 -8.28
CA LYS A 39 5.14 -6.34 -7.69
C LYS A 39 4.87 -5.25 -6.66
N PRO A 40 5.29 -5.43 -5.39
CA PRO A 40 5.19 -4.37 -4.40
C PRO A 40 6.15 -3.24 -4.75
N SER A 41 5.82 -2.03 -4.31
CA SER A 41 6.72 -0.87 -4.39
C SER A 41 7.22 -0.46 -3.01
N THR A 42 8.33 0.27 -2.99
CA THR A 42 8.96 0.77 -1.77
C THR A 42 9.25 2.26 -1.96
N VAL A 43 9.09 3.05 -0.89
CA VAL A 43 9.45 4.47 -0.86
C VAL A 43 10.38 4.74 0.32
N SER A 44 11.27 5.72 0.14
CA SER A 44 12.03 6.30 1.24
C SER A 44 11.27 7.50 1.81
N GLN A 45 11.17 7.58 3.13
CA GLN A 45 10.51 8.68 3.81
C GLN A 45 11.26 9.08 5.08
N ASN A 46 11.28 10.38 5.36
CA ASN A 46 11.85 10.91 6.61
C ASN A 46 10.74 11.04 7.67
N ARG A 47 11.08 10.73 8.92
CA ARG A 47 10.19 10.84 10.08
C ARG A 47 10.99 11.17 11.34
N ILE A 48 10.34 11.83 12.30
CA ILE A 48 10.82 11.95 13.67
C ILE A 48 10.40 10.69 14.46
N GLY A 49 11.39 9.94 14.95
CA GLY A 49 11.22 8.74 15.76
C GLY A 49 11.63 8.97 17.22
N SER A 50 11.28 8.01 18.10
CA SER A 50 11.74 7.98 19.47
C SER A 50 12.11 6.55 19.86
N GLU A 51 13.26 6.38 20.49
CA GLU A 51 13.73 5.12 21.05
C GLU A 51 14.39 5.41 22.41
N LYS A 52 14.02 4.65 23.45
CA LYS A 52 14.52 4.87 24.83
C LYS A 52 14.43 6.34 25.30
N HIS A 53 13.32 7.01 24.98
CA HIS A 53 13.08 8.43 25.25
C HIS A 53 13.99 9.43 24.51
N HIS A 54 14.83 8.98 23.59
CA HIS A 54 15.62 9.85 22.72
C HIS A 54 14.89 10.09 21.39
N ILE A 55 14.64 11.36 21.07
CA ILE A 55 14.00 11.78 19.82
C ILE A 55 15.06 12.04 18.76
N PHE A 56 14.86 11.51 17.56
CA PHE A 56 15.77 11.70 16.44
C PHE A 56 15.04 11.73 15.10
N SER A 57 15.67 12.34 14.10
CA SER A 57 15.23 12.24 12.71
C SER A 57 15.80 10.98 12.09
N MET A 58 14.98 10.24 11.36
CA MET A 58 15.40 9.02 10.67
C MET A 58 14.79 8.93 9.28
N GLN A 59 15.56 8.35 8.35
CA GLN A 59 15.05 7.90 7.08
C GLN A 59 14.58 6.44 7.20
N GLN A 60 13.42 6.13 6.62
CA GLN A 60 12.84 4.80 6.62
C GLN A 60 12.50 4.38 5.19
N SER A 61 12.94 3.17 4.81
CA SER A 61 12.46 2.49 3.61
C SER A 61 11.21 1.69 3.95
N LYS A 62 10.10 1.94 3.25
CA LYS A 62 8.80 1.33 3.57
C LYS A 62 8.09 0.84 2.32
N ARG A 63 7.49 -0.35 2.42
CA ARG A 63 6.61 -0.88 1.36
C ARG A 63 5.43 0.08 1.17
N ALA A 64 5.36 0.70 0.00
CA ALA A 64 4.37 1.70 -0.33
C ALA A 64 3.10 1.09 -0.90
N LEU A 65 3.21 0.22 -1.91
CA LEU A 65 2.09 -0.47 -2.54
C LEU A 65 2.33 -1.98 -2.54
N SER A 66 1.24 -2.73 -2.44
CA SER A 66 1.21 -4.19 -2.52
C SER A 66 -0.16 -4.61 -3.03
N ALA A 67 -0.17 -5.54 -4.00
CA ALA A 67 -1.40 -6.17 -4.48
C ALA A 67 -1.87 -7.32 -3.57
N PHE A 68 -1.02 -7.78 -2.67
CA PHE A 68 -1.33 -8.86 -1.74
C PHE A 68 -2.21 -8.35 -0.58
N ASP A 69 -3.34 -9.01 -0.38
CA ASP A 69 -4.24 -8.83 0.76
C ASP A 69 -3.94 -9.93 1.80
N ASP A 70 -3.40 -9.55 2.95
CA ASP A 70 -2.97 -10.46 4.01
C ASP A 70 -4.13 -11.09 4.79
N LYS A 71 -5.38 -10.73 4.47
CA LYS A 71 -6.59 -11.23 5.14
C LYS A 71 -7.47 -12.07 4.24
N ARG A 72 -7.14 -12.18 2.94
CA ARG A 72 -8.01 -12.81 1.95
C ARG A 72 -7.24 -13.81 1.08
N PHE A 73 -7.83 -14.97 0.90
CA PHE A 73 -7.44 -15.97 -0.09
C PHE A 73 -8.04 -15.62 -1.46
N LEU A 74 -7.19 -15.45 -2.48
CA LEU A 74 -7.62 -15.17 -3.85
C LEU A 74 -7.95 -16.50 -4.57
N LEU A 75 -9.14 -16.58 -5.17
CA LEU A 75 -9.56 -17.75 -5.95
C LEU A 75 -8.86 -17.78 -7.32
N GLY A 76 -9.02 -18.90 -8.03
CA GLY A 76 -8.38 -19.13 -9.32
C GLY A 76 -8.80 -18.15 -10.42
N ASP A 77 -9.94 -17.47 -10.27
CA ASP A 77 -10.40 -16.42 -11.19
C ASP A 77 -9.59 -15.12 -11.06
N GLY A 78 -8.75 -15.00 -10.03
CA GLY A 78 -7.89 -13.84 -9.79
C GLY A 78 -8.63 -12.58 -9.36
N VAL A 79 -9.94 -12.66 -9.09
CA VAL A 79 -10.80 -11.53 -8.73
C VAL A 79 -11.59 -11.82 -7.46
N THR A 80 -12.23 -12.98 -7.40
CA THR A 80 -12.98 -13.39 -6.23
C THR A 80 -12.01 -13.77 -5.13
N SER A 81 -12.30 -13.30 -3.92
CA SER A 81 -11.49 -13.63 -2.75
C SER A 81 -12.38 -13.95 -1.56
N LEU A 82 -11.91 -14.86 -0.71
CA LEU A 82 -12.57 -15.27 0.52
C LEU A 82 -11.69 -14.88 1.70
N SER A 83 -12.28 -14.51 2.83
CA SER A 83 -11.49 -14.26 4.05
C SER A 83 -10.76 -15.55 4.48
N TYR A 84 -9.53 -15.43 5.00
CA TYR A 84 -8.87 -16.57 5.61
C TYR A 84 -9.73 -17.16 6.74
N GLY A 85 -9.82 -18.49 6.83
CA GLY A 85 -10.73 -19.22 7.74
C GLY A 85 -12.14 -19.50 7.19
N HIS A 86 -12.45 -19.12 5.95
CA HIS A 86 -13.74 -19.43 5.32
C HIS A 86 -13.88 -20.94 5.03
N TYR A 87 -15.07 -21.53 5.24
CA TYR A 87 -15.31 -22.98 5.10
C TYR A 87 -15.07 -23.57 3.69
N LYS A 88 -14.94 -22.71 2.66
CA LYS A 88 -14.69 -23.13 1.26
C LYS A 88 -13.20 -23.15 0.89
N ILE A 89 -12.31 -22.68 1.76
CA ILE A 89 -10.85 -22.63 1.51
C ILE A 89 -10.07 -23.59 2.40
N GLY A 90 -10.76 -24.34 3.28
CA GLY A 90 -10.21 -25.35 4.19
C GLY A 90 -10.90 -26.67 3.98
#